data_AF-X1AVS1-F1
#
_entry.id   AF-X1AVS1-F1
#
_cell.length_a   1.000
_cell.length_b   1.000
_cell.length_c   1.000
_cell.angle_alpha   90.00
_cell.angle_beta   90.00
_cell.angle_gamma   90.00
#
_symmetry.space_group_name_H-M   'P 1'
#
loop_
_entity.id
_entity.type
_entity.pdbx_description
1 polymer ?
#
loop_
_entity_poly.entity_id
_entity_poly.type
_entity_poly.pdbx_seq_one_letter_code
_entity_poly.pdbx_strand_id
1 'polypeptide(L)'
;MFNLDEFEQDQVIYPLVEKLNKLLDKNKTEKVEKVINQLEELLVEQEHAISISYILSILAENDFNPNCSISKSFSNGKTKVNRGNNFK
;
A
#
# COMPACT_ATOMS: atom_id res chain seq x y z
N MET A 1 10.90 -10.57 1.64
CA MET A 1 11.55 -9.72 0.63
C MET A 1 10.68 -9.77 -0.63
N PHE A 2 10.47 -8.66 -1.33
CA PHE A 2 9.51 -8.57 -2.44
C PHE A 2 10.03 -9.28 -3.69
N ASN A 3 9.13 -9.93 -4.43
CA ASN A 3 9.46 -10.47 -5.73
C ASN A 3 9.41 -9.36 -6.78
N LEU A 4 10.55 -8.98 -7.36
CA LEU A 4 10.63 -7.85 -8.30
C LEU A 4 10.00 -8.17 -9.66
N ASP A 5 9.96 -9.45 -10.04
CA ASP A 5 9.38 -9.90 -11.31
C ASP A 5 7.88 -9.55 -11.42
N GLU A 6 7.18 -9.48 -10.29
CA GLU A 6 5.74 -9.12 -10.24
C GLU A 6 5.50 -7.64 -10.55
N PHE A 7 6.53 -6.80 -10.46
CA PHE A 7 6.44 -5.36 -10.67
C PHE A 7 7.20 -4.89 -11.91
N GLU A 8 7.88 -5.77 -12.65
CA GLU A 8 8.73 -5.40 -13.80
C GLU A 8 7.96 -4.66 -14.90
N GLN A 9 6.66 -4.95 -15.04
CA GLN A 9 5.79 -4.28 -16.02
C GLN A 9 5.38 -2.87 -15.60
N ASP A 10 5.51 -2.53 -14.32
CA ASP A 10 5.03 -1.29 -13.74
C ASP A 10 6.22 -0.34 -13.47
N GLN A 11 6.57 0.46 -14.47
CA GLN A 11 7.77 1.32 -14.44
C GLN A 11 7.77 2.35 -13.31
N VAL A 12 6.59 2.67 -12.74
CA VAL A 12 6.44 3.60 -11.62
C VAL A 12 6.70 2.86 -10.29
N ILE A 13 6.13 1.67 -10.14
CA ILE A 13 6.21 0.89 -8.90
C ILE A 13 7.53 0.13 -8.78
N TYR A 14 8.05 -0.43 -9.88
CA TYR A 14 9.30 -1.19 -9.92
C TYR A 14 10.48 -0.49 -9.21
N PRO A 15 10.86 0.76 -9.54
CA PRO A 15 11.98 1.43 -8.88
C PRO A 15 11.74 1.67 -7.39
N LEU A 16 10.47 1.82 -6.96
CA LEU A 16 10.12 1.98 -5.54
C LEU A 16 10.29 0.67 -4.78
N VAL A 17 9.81 -0.45 -5.33
CA VAL A 17 9.95 -1.79 -4.73
C VAL A 17 11.41 -2.23 -4.70
N GLU A 18 12.17 -1.97 -5.77
CA GLU A 18 13.61 -2.27 -5.83
C GLU A 18 14.38 -1.50 -4.74
N LYS A 19 14.08 -0.22 -4.58
CA LYS A 19 14.64 0.62 -3.52
C LYS A 19 14.23 0.14 -2.13
N LEU A 20 12.96 -0.23 -1.95
CA LEU A 20 12.44 -0.79 -0.71
C LEU A 20 13.19 -2.07 -0.32
N ASN A 21 13.35 -3.02 -1.24
CA ASN A 21 14.15 -4.25 -1.04
C ASN A 21 15.58 -3.94 -0.61
N LYS A 22 16.27 -3.01 -1.29
CA LYS A 22 17.65 -2.59 -0.94
C LYS A 22 17.75 -1.92 0.44
N LEU A 23 16.69 -1.23 0.87
CA LEU A 23 16.66 -0.55 2.18
C LEU A 23 16.33 -1.51 3.31
N LEU A 24 15.43 -2.46 3.07
CA LEU A 24 15.09 -3.55 3.99
C LEU A 24 16.28 -4.47 4.23
N ASP A 25 17.00 -4.86 3.18
CA ASP A 25 18.25 -5.65 3.28
C ASP A 25 19.31 -4.98 4.16
N LYS A 26 19.33 -3.64 4.15
CA LYS A 26 20.28 -2.82 4.93
C LYS A 26 19.74 -2.38 6.30
N ASN A 27 18.56 -2.85 6.72
CA ASN A 27 17.85 -2.41 7.93
C ASN A 27 17.73 -0.88 8.08
N LYS A 28 17.62 -0.14 6.96
CA LYS A 28 17.51 1.34 6.98
C LYS A 28 16.06 1.80 7.11
N THR A 29 15.43 1.46 8.24
CA THR A 29 14.01 1.73 8.56
C THR A 29 13.57 3.18 8.30
N GLU A 30 14.37 4.17 8.70
CA GLU A 30 14.05 5.60 8.46
C GLU A 30 13.89 5.96 6.98
N LYS A 31 14.59 5.24 6.09
CA LYS A 31 14.49 5.44 4.65
C LYS A 31 13.38 4.62 4.03
N VAL A 32 13.05 3.48 4.64
CA VAL A 32 11.91 2.64 4.26
C VAL A 32 10.62 3.45 4.43
N GLU A 33 10.46 4.14 5.57
CA GLU A 33 9.29 4.99 5.84
C GLU A 33 9.07 6.07 4.76
N LYS A 34 10.15 6.69 4.26
CA LYS A 34 10.05 7.66 3.16
C LYS A 34 9.54 7.04 1.86
N VAL A 35 9.91 5.79 1.57
CA VAL A 35 9.42 5.08 0.37
C VAL A 35 7.96 4.66 0.56
N ILE A 36 7.56 4.28 1.77
CA ILE A 36 6.16 3.99 2.11
C ILE A 36 5.28 5.23 1.88
N ASN A 37 5.69 6.41 2.35
CA ASN A 37 4.91 7.63 2.14
C ASN A 37 4.72 7.95 0.64
N GLN A 38 5.75 7.73 -0.19
CA GLN A 38 5.63 7.89 -1.64
C GLN A 38 4.64 6.90 -2.25
N LEU A 39 4.62 5.65 -1.77
CA LEU A 39 3.64 4.66 -2.18
C LEU A 39 2.22 5.07 -1.74
N GLU A 40 2.04 5.60 -0.53
CA GLU A 40 0.74 6.10 -0.08
C GLU A 40 0.24 7.28 -0.93
N GLU A 41 1.11 8.20 -1.33
CA GLU A 41 0.74 9.30 -2.25
C GLU A 41 0.26 8.76 -3.61
N LEU A 42 0.98 7.79 -4.18
CA LEU A 42 0.57 7.13 -5.43
C LEU A 42 -0.72 6.32 -5.27
N LEU A 43 -1.01 5.82 -4.05
CA LEU A 43 -2.26 5.13 -3.74
C LEU A 43 -3.46 6.09 -3.83
N VAL A 44 -3.28 7.35 -3.43
CA VAL A 44 -4.32 8.39 -3.52
C VAL A 44 -4.69 8.67 -4.98
N GLU A 45 -3.72 8.60 -5.89
CA GLU A 45 -3.94 8.75 -7.34
C GLU A 45 -4.65 7.55 -7.98
N GLN A 46 -4.85 6.45 -7.23
CA GLN A 46 -5.56 5.22 -7.59
C GLN A 46 -5.06 4.46 -8.83
N GLU A 47 -4.05 4.95 -9.55
CA GLU A 47 -3.51 4.32 -10.76
C GLU A 47 -2.85 2.96 -10.47
N HIS A 48 -2.27 2.80 -9.28
CA HIS A 48 -1.56 1.58 -8.86
C HIS A 48 -2.09 0.99 -7.54
N ALA A 49 -3.37 1.22 -7.25
CA ALA A 49 -3.97 0.92 -5.95
C ALA A 49 -3.77 -0.54 -5.51
N ILE A 50 -3.90 -1.49 -6.45
CA ILE A 50 -3.76 -2.92 -6.20
C ILE A 50 -2.31 -3.25 -5.84
N SER A 51 -1.35 -2.91 -6.70
CA SER A 51 0.08 -3.18 -6.51
C SER A 51 0.60 -2.55 -5.20
N ILE A 52 0.22 -1.32 -4.92
CA ILE A 52 0.62 -0.61 -3.70
C ILE A 52 0.00 -1.26 -2.46
N SER A 53 -1.29 -1.59 -2.47
CA SER A 53 -1.96 -2.23 -1.34
C SER A 53 -1.34 -3.58 -0.98
N TYR A 54 -0.90 -4.35 -2.00
CA TYR A 54 -0.17 -5.60 -1.81
C TYR A 54 1.18 -5.37 -1.14
N ILE A 55 1.97 -4.40 -1.64
CA ILE A 55 3.27 -4.04 -1.05
C ILE A 55 3.11 -3.65 0.42
N LEU A 56 2.14 -2.77 0.73
CA LEU A 56 1.88 -2.30 2.10
C LEU A 56 1.44 -3.44 3.03
N SER A 57 0.68 -4.41 2.52
CA SER A 57 0.24 -5.57 3.30
C SER A 57 1.41 -6.45 3.72
N ILE A 58 2.35 -6.74 2.81
CA ILE A 58 3.58 -7.49 3.12
C ILE A 58 4.46 -6.74 4.13
N LEU A 59 4.53 -5.41 4.05
CA LEU A 59 5.28 -4.61 5.03
C LEU A 59 4.67 -4.74 6.42
N ALA A 60 3.35 -4.59 6.53
CA ALA A 60 2.62 -4.70 7.79
C ALA A 60 2.79 -6.08 8.46
N GLU A 61 2.86 -7.16 7.67
CA GLU A 61 3.11 -8.51 8.17
C GLU A 61 4.54 -8.72 8.71
N ASN A 62 5.51 -7.94 8.23
CA ASN A 62 6.92 -8.06 8.64
C ASN A 62 7.28 -7.14 9.83
N ASP A 63 6.32 -6.72 10.65
CA ASP A 63 6.49 -5.77 11.77
C ASP A 63 7.05 -4.39 11.37
N PHE A 64 7.18 -4.11 10.07
CA PHE A 64 7.22 -2.74 9.58
C PHE A 64 5.80 -2.21 9.72
N ASN A 65 5.44 -1.84 10.93
CA ASN A 65 4.19 -1.14 11.18
C ASN A 65 4.37 0.29 10.65
N PRO A 66 3.82 0.67 9.48
CA PRO A 66 3.64 2.08 9.16
C PRO A 66 2.59 2.59 10.14
N ASN A 67 3.04 2.93 11.34
CA ASN A 67 2.20 3.50 12.38
C ASN A 67 1.98 4.98 12.03
N CYS A 68 1.40 5.21 10.85
CA CYS A 68 0.85 6.44 10.37
C CYS A 68 -0.03 6.10 9.17
N SER A 69 -1.28 6.55 9.20
CA SER A 69 -2.17 6.73 8.04
C SER A 69 -2.95 5.53 7.48
N ILE A 70 -2.43 4.30 7.36
CA ILE A 70 -3.17 3.21 6.66
C ILE A 70 -4.55 2.90 7.28
N SER A 71 -4.71 3.05 8.60
CA SER A 71 -5.98 2.76 9.29
C SER A 71 -7.14 3.73 8.93
N LYS A 72 -6.85 4.89 8.32
CA LYS A 72 -7.89 5.87 7.94
C LYS A 72 -8.49 5.60 6.56
N SER A 73 -7.72 5.06 5.62
CA SER A 73 -8.16 4.93 4.22
C SER A 73 -9.14 3.76 3.99
N PHE A 74 -9.05 2.68 4.78
CA PHE A 74 -9.96 1.53 4.68
C PHE A 74 -11.29 1.71 5.44
N SER A 75 -11.43 2.78 6.24
CA SER A 75 -12.61 3.00 7.09
C SER A 75 -13.76 3.76 6.38
N ASN A 76 -13.60 4.21 5.13
CA ASN A 76 -14.64 4.92 4.39
C ASN A 76 -15.56 4.00 3.53
N GLY A 77 -15.80 2.78 4.02
CA GLY A 77 -16.78 1.84 3.46
C GLY A 77 -18.10 1.76 4.24
N LYS A 78 -18.67 2.88 4.72
CA LYS A 78 -20.06 2.91 5.20
C LYS A 78 -21.03 3.22 4.05
N THR A 79 -21.12 2.34 3.06
CA THR A 79 -22.35 2.22 2.25
C THR A 79 -23.36 1.40 3.05
N LYS A 80 -24.04 2.05 4.01
CA LYS A 80 -25.36 1.55 4.44
C LYS A 80 -26.33 1.86 3.29
N VAL A 81 -26.47 0.86 2.44
CA VAL A 81 -27.53 0.70 1.45
C VAL A 81 -28.88 1.15 2.01
N ASN A 82 -29.48 2.13 1.34
CA ASN A 82 -30.84 2.55 1.59
C ASN A 82 -31.78 1.45 1.03
N ARG A 83 -32.06 0.41 1.83
CA ARG A 83 -33.10 -0.58 1.49
C ARG A 83 -34.46 0.02 1.78
N GLY A 84 -34.99 0.78 0.82
CA GLY A 84 -36.42 0.95 0.68
C GLY A 84 -37.04 -0.38 0.24
N ASN A 85 -37.68 -1.08 1.17
CA ASN A 85 -38.59 -2.18 0.82
C ASN A 85 -39.98 -1.83 1.33
N ASN A 86 -40.74 -1.19 0.44
CA ASN A 86 -42.18 -1.11 0.49
C ASN A 86 -42.71 -2.41 -0.13
N PHE A 87 -43.05 -3.43 0.66
CA PHE A 87 -43.91 -4.53 0.21
C PHE A 87 -44.74 -5.10 1.37
N LYS A 88 -46.01 -4.71 1.32
CA LYS A 88 -47.24 -5.34 1.84
C LYS A 88 -47.77 -4.90 3.19
#